data_AF-J9QXN4-F1
#
_entry.id   AF-J9QXN4-F1
#
_cell.length_a   1.000
_cell.length_b   1.000
_cell.length_c   1.000
_cell.angle_alpha   90.00
_cell.angle_beta   90.00
_cell.angle_gamma   90.00
#
_symmetry.space_group_name_H-M   'P 1'
#
loop_
_entity.id
_entity.type
_entity.pdbx_description
1 polymer ?
#
loop_
_entity_poly.entity_id
_entity_poly.type
_entity_poly.pdbx_seq_one_letter_code
_entity_poly.pdbx_strand_id
1 'polypeptide(L)'
;MQVVIIDNKSTYPPLLEYYKAIEKKVKIERMDDNFGHMVFFNNKYLCEKYGKGFFALTDADVLPNDKLPINFFSKLIYLLLRYSYMVNKVGFSLDIESIPDSFPHKDKVESWEKRFWLYPITKDIYRANIDTTFALYKPIKLIDFKFFLKGIRVAGCFLAKHGGWYVDPNNLSNEEKYYIETATKSSSWEIDEKGELANITETKY
;
A
#
# COMPACT_ATOMS: atom_id res chain seq x y z
N MET A 1 -8.22 -17.08 -2.99
CA MET A 1 -8.13 -15.72 -2.43
C MET A 1 -9.26 -14.90 -3.00
N GLN A 2 -10.00 -14.15 -2.18
CA GLN A 2 -11.03 -13.22 -2.65
C GLN A 2 -10.44 -11.81 -2.66
N VAL A 3 -10.64 -11.06 -3.73
CA VAL A 3 -10.25 -9.64 -3.80
C VAL A 3 -11.48 -8.79 -3.47
N VAL A 4 -11.29 -7.86 -2.54
CA VAL A 4 -12.29 -6.88 -2.13
C VAL A 4 -11.72 -5.49 -2.34
N ILE A 5 -12.43 -4.67 -3.11
CA ILE A 5 -12.12 -3.25 -3.28
C ILE A 5 -13.01 -2.47 -2.32
N ILE A 6 -12.41 -1.61 -1.50
CA ILE A 6 -13.13 -0.64 -0.68
C ILE A 6 -13.12 0.68 -1.44
N ASP A 7 -14.25 1.00 -2.06
CA ASP A 7 -14.43 2.27 -2.77
C ASP A 7 -14.84 3.34 -1.77
N ASN A 8 -13.89 4.20 -1.39
CA ASN A 8 -14.05 5.21 -0.35
C ASN A 8 -14.67 6.51 -0.89
N LYS A 9 -15.80 6.38 -1.59
CA LYS A 9 -16.54 7.47 -2.26
C LYS A 9 -15.79 8.09 -3.44
N SER A 10 -15.27 7.28 -4.35
CA SER A 10 -14.63 7.78 -5.58
C SER A 10 -15.61 8.55 -6.46
N THR A 11 -15.13 9.63 -7.08
CA THR A 11 -15.93 10.48 -7.98
C THR A 11 -15.41 10.51 -9.42
N TYR A 12 -14.28 9.86 -9.71
CA TYR A 12 -13.71 9.82 -11.05
C TYR A 12 -14.55 8.92 -11.98
N PRO A 13 -15.23 9.46 -13.01
CA PRO A 13 -16.19 8.69 -13.79
C PRO A 13 -15.60 7.45 -14.50
N PRO A 14 -14.39 7.50 -15.11
CA PRO A 14 -13.78 6.31 -15.71
C PRO A 14 -13.55 5.17 -14.71
N LEU A 15 -13.17 5.47 -13.46
CA LEU A 15 -13.04 4.47 -12.40
C LEU A 15 -14.39 3.84 -12.04
N LEU A 16 -15.46 4.63 -11.98
CA LEU A 16 -16.80 4.12 -11.70
C LEU A 16 -17.31 3.20 -12.82
N GLU A 17 -17.04 3.53 -14.08
CA GLU A 17 -17.33 2.63 -15.20
C GLU A 17 -16.47 1.36 -15.18
N TYR A 18 -15.18 1.48 -14.84
CA TYR A 18 -14.31 0.32 -14.66
C TYR A 18 -14.84 -0.63 -13.59
N TYR A 19 -15.30 -0.09 -12.45
CA TYR A 19 -15.91 -0.90 -11.40
C TYR A 19 -17.12 -1.71 -11.88
N LYS A 20 -18.00 -1.14 -12.71
CA LYS A 20 -19.13 -1.88 -13.30
C LYS A 20 -18.64 -3.03 -14.18
N ALA A 21 -17.54 -2.84 -14.91
CA ALA A 21 -16.99 -3.88 -15.78
C ALA A 21 -16.40 -5.07 -14.99
N ILE A 22 -15.93 -4.85 -13.75
CA ILE A 22 -15.25 -5.87 -12.94
C ILE A 22 -16.04 -6.39 -11.75
N GLU A 23 -17.23 -5.84 -11.45
CA GLU A 23 -18.03 -6.21 -10.27
C GLU A 23 -18.43 -7.70 -10.21
N LYS A 24 -18.43 -8.39 -11.36
CA LYS A 24 -18.67 -9.84 -11.43
C LYS A 24 -17.45 -10.68 -11.04
N LYS A 25 -16.25 -10.08 -11.06
CA LYS A 25 -14.97 -10.74 -10.80
C LYS A 25 -14.44 -10.46 -9.39
N VAL A 26 -14.74 -9.28 -8.85
CA VAL A 26 -14.27 -8.84 -7.52
C VAL A 26 -15.43 -8.29 -6.70
N LYS A 27 -15.30 -8.36 -5.37
CA LYS A 27 -16.27 -7.71 -4.49
C LYS A 27 -15.91 -6.23 -4.36
N ILE A 28 -16.91 -5.36 -4.48
CA ILE A 28 -16.77 -3.92 -4.23
C ILE A 28 -17.64 -3.56 -3.03
N GLU A 29 -17.03 -2.96 -2.01
CA GLU A 29 -17.71 -2.36 -0.85
C GLU A 29 -17.67 -0.84 -1.04
N ARG A 30 -18.83 -0.22 -1.29
CA ARG A 30 -18.94 1.22 -1.53
C ARG A 30 -19.28 1.95 -0.24
N MET A 31 -18.45 2.91 0.11
CA MET A 31 -18.68 3.79 1.25
C MET A 31 -19.59 4.96 0.83
N ASP A 32 -20.41 5.43 1.76
CA ASP A 32 -21.28 6.60 1.61
C ASP A 32 -20.52 7.93 1.77
N ASP A 33 -19.37 7.90 2.46
CA ASP A 33 -18.45 9.01 2.56
C ASP A 33 -16.98 8.61 2.37
N ASN A 34 -16.11 9.62 2.22
CA ASN A 34 -14.66 9.43 2.24
C ASN A 34 -14.17 9.35 3.69
N PHE A 35 -13.99 8.13 4.20
CA PHE A 35 -13.55 7.87 5.58
C PHE A 35 -12.02 7.88 5.77
N GLY A 36 -11.26 8.36 4.77
CA GLY A 36 -9.80 8.37 4.77
C GLY A 36 -9.13 7.00 4.65
N HIS A 37 -7.80 6.98 4.65
CA HIS A 37 -6.99 5.77 4.41
C HIS A 37 -7.17 4.67 5.48
N MET A 38 -7.59 5.04 6.69
CA MET A 38 -7.87 4.09 7.79
C MET A 38 -9.26 3.46 7.72
N VAL A 39 -10.03 3.68 6.64
CA VAL A 39 -11.42 3.20 6.49
C VAL A 39 -11.60 1.73 6.86
N PHE A 40 -10.66 0.85 6.47
CA PHE A 40 -10.74 -0.56 6.82
C PHE A 40 -10.71 -0.79 8.33
N PHE A 41 -9.76 -0.18 9.04
CA PHE A 41 -9.55 -0.38 10.48
C PHE A 41 -10.59 0.35 11.34
N ASN A 42 -11.09 1.49 10.86
CA ASN A 42 -12.07 2.31 11.58
C ASN A 42 -13.51 1.84 11.33
N ASN A 43 -13.77 1.11 10.25
CA ASN A 43 -15.09 0.56 9.95
C ASN A 43 -15.26 -0.84 10.56
N LYS A 44 -16.06 -0.92 11.63
CA LYS A 44 -16.35 -2.17 12.36
C LYS A 44 -16.90 -3.27 11.45
N TYR A 45 -17.79 -2.94 10.51
CA TYR A 45 -18.37 -3.91 9.58
C TYR A 45 -17.30 -4.52 8.68
N LEU A 46 -16.40 -3.69 8.11
CA LEU A 46 -15.31 -4.17 7.27
C LEU A 46 -14.34 -5.06 8.05
N CYS A 47 -13.92 -4.62 9.24
CA CYS A 47 -13.04 -5.38 10.12
C CYS A 47 -13.64 -6.74 10.52
N GLU A 48 -14.91 -6.77 10.94
CA GLU A 48 -15.56 -8.02 11.37
C GLU A 48 -15.84 -8.97 10.20
N LYS A 49 -16.07 -8.44 9.00
CA LYS A 49 -16.36 -9.25 7.83
C LYS A 49 -15.09 -9.84 7.23
N TYR A 50 -14.04 -9.03 7.05
CA TYR A 50 -12.85 -9.39 6.28
C TYR A 50 -11.60 -9.61 7.13
N GLY A 51 -11.56 -9.12 8.37
CA GLY A 51 -10.42 -9.24 9.28
C GLY A 51 -10.42 -10.48 10.18
N LYS A 52 -11.37 -11.40 10.04
CA LYS A 52 -11.48 -12.60 10.91
C LYS A 52 -10.33 -13.59 10.74
N GLY A 53 -9.81 -13.73 9.53
CA GLY A 53 -8.69 -14.62 9.19
C GLY A 53 -7.42 -13.84 8.89
N PHE A 54 -6.40 -14.51 8.36
CA PHE A 54 -5.31 -13.80 7.71
C PHE A 54 -5.84 -13.04 6.49
N PHE A 55 -5.54 -11.75 6.43
CA PHE A 55 -5.98 -10.88 5.33
C PHE A 55 -4.81 -10.03 4.86
N ALA A 56 -4.82 -9.68 3.57
CA ALA A 56 -3.89 -8.69 3.05
C ALA A 56 -4.63 -7.37 2.83
N LEU A 57 -3.95 -6.27 3.14
CA LEU A 57 -4.38 -4.91 2.81
C LEU A 57 -3.25 -4.25 2.02
N THR A 58 -3.61 -3.49 1.00
CA THR A 58 -2.68 -2.80 0.11
C THR A 58 -3.31 -1.52 -0.40
N ASP A 59 -2.49 -0.51 -0.64
CA ASP A 59 -2.86 0.64 -1.45
C ASP A 59 -3.13 0.22 -2.90
N ALA A 60 -3.97 1.00 -3.60
CA ALA A 60 -4.44 0.71 -4.94
C ALA A 60 -3.35 0.89 -6.02
N ASP A 61 -2.29 1.64 -5.72
CA ASP A 61 -1.19 1.93 -6.63
C ASP A 61 0.06 1.08 -6.35
N VAL A 62 -0.06 0.02 -5.55
CA VAL A 62 1.03 -0.94 -5.32
C VAL A 62 0.96 -2.05 -6.35
N LEU A 63 1.97 -2.13 -7.23
CA LEU A 63 2.06 -3.12 -8.29
C LEU A 63 3.11 -4.19 -7.92
N PRO A 64 2.71 -5.45 -7.63
CA PRO A 64 3.66 -6.52 -7.34
C PRO A 64 4.53 -6.86 -8.55
N ASN A 65 5.76 -7.33 -8.30
CA ASN A 65 6.68 -7.79 -9.35
C ASN A 65 6.08 -8.96 -10.16
N ASP A 66 6.24 -8.94 -11.49
CA ASP A 66 5.76 -10.00 -12.40
C ASP A 66 6.34 -11.40 -12.09
N LYS A 67 7.48 -11.45 -11.39
CA LYS A 67 8.14 -12.69 -10.94
C LYS A 67 7.60 -13.20 -9.59
N LEU A 68 6.54 -12.58 -9.04
CA LEU A 68 5.94 -13.00 -7.78
C LEU A 68 5.45 -14.46 -7.90
N PRO A 69 5.87 -15.36 -6.99
CA PRO A 69 5.52 -16.77 -7.10
C PRO A 69 4.03 -16.99 -6.84
N ILE A 70 3.40 -17.93 -7.54
CA ILE A 70 1.97 -18.24 -7.40
C ILE A 70 1.55 -18.55 -5.94
N ASN A 71 2.47 -19.10 -5.14
CA ASN A 71 2.27 -19.42 -3.73
C ASN A 71 2.74 -18.32 -2.76
N PHE A 72 2.92 -17.08 -3.22
CA PHE A 72 3.43 -15.97 -2.41
C PHE A 72 2.63 -15.79 -1.11
N PHE A 73 1.31 -15.93 -1.18
CA PHE A 73 0.44 -15.73 -0.01
C PHE A 73 0.75 -16.74 1.10
N SER A 74 0.94 -18.01 0.75
CA SER A 74 1.34 -19.06 1.70
C SER A 74 2.73 -18.81 2.27
N LYS A 75 3.67 -18.29 1.47
CA LYS A 75 5.00 -17.89 1.94
C LYS A 75 4.93 -16.74 2.95
N LEU A 76 4.09 -15.74 2.70
CA LEU A 76 3.88 -14.64 3.65
C LEU A 76 3.23 -15.13 4.96
N ILE A 77 2.24 -16.03 4.90
CA ILE A 77 1.64 -16.66 6.10
C ILE A 77 2.72 -17.38 6.90
N TYR A 78 3.56 -18.18 6.25
CA TYR A 78 4.66 -18.89 6.91
C TYR A 78 5.59 -17.93 7.65
N LEU A 79 6.01 -16.85 6.99
CA LEU A 79 6.86 -15.82 7.60
C LEU A 79 6.16 -15.13 8.77
N LEU A 80 4.90 -14.75 8.61
CA LEU A 80 4.12 -14.09 9.65
C LEU A 80 3.96 -14.97 10.90
N LEU A 81 3.71 -16.27 10.70
CA LEU A 81 3.63 -17.23 11.80
C LEU A 81 4.98 -17.41 12.50
N ARG A 82 6.05 -17.60 11.71
CA ARG A 82 7.42 -17.77 12.21
C ARG A 82 7.89 -16.61 13.08
N TYR A 83 7.52 -15.38 12.73
CA TYR A 83 7.91 -14.17 13.45
C TYR A 83 6.74 -13.50 14.20
N SER A 84 5.69 -14.26 14.48
CA SER A 84 4.42 -13.72 15.02
C SER A 84 4.58 -13.01 16.37
N TYR A 85 5.57 -13.38 17.19
CA TYR A 85 5.85 -12.69 18.46
C TYR A 85 6.48 -11.30 18.29
N MET A 86 7.02 -10.98 17.11
CA MET A 86 7.75 -9.73 16.84
C MET A 86 6.92 -8.69 16.10
N VAL A 87 6.02 -9.15 15.22
CA VAL A 87 5.37 -8.28 14.22
C VAL A 87 3.90 -8.59 14.07
N ASN A 88 3.14 -7.60 13.60
CA ASN A 88 1.71 -7.73 13.29
C ASN A 88 1.46 -8.12 11.84
N LYS A 89 2.43 -7.83 10.95
CA LYS A 89 2.28 -7.98 9.50
C LYS A 89 3.58 -8.32 8.78
N VAL A 90 3.45 -8.94 7.62
CA VAL A 90 4.56 -9.20 6.68
C VAL A 90 4.12 -8.73 5.30
N GLY A 91 4.96 -7.98 4.60
CA GLY A 91 4.59 -7.36 3.34
C GLY A 91 5.76 -7.25 2.37
N PHE A 92 5.47 -6.62 1.24
CA PHE A 92 6.45 -6.42 0.17
C PHE A 92 7.42 -5.29 0.53
N SER A 93 8.69 -5.46 0.17
CA SER A 93 9.60 -4.32 0.03
C SER A 93 9.25 -3.54 -1.23
N LEU A 94 9.53 -2.24 -1.24
CA LEU A 94 9.33 -1.40 -2.41
C LEU A 94 10.59 -1.36 -3.27
N ASP A 95 10.39 -1.37 -4.58
CA ASP A 95 11.47 -1.26 -5.57
C ASP A 95 11.91 0.21 -5.68
N ILE A 96 13.07 0.48 -5.09
CA ILE A 96 13.70 1.80 -5.09
C ILE A 96 14.68 1.99 -6.25
N GLU A 97 15.06 0.90 -6.93
CA GLU A 97 16.09 0.94 -7.98
C GLU A 97 15.48 1.28 -9.35
N SER A 98 14.22 0.92 -9.59
CA SER A 98 13.55 1.18 -10.87
C SER A 98 12.77 2.49 -10.95
N ILE A 99 12.88 3.37 -9.93
CA ILE A 99 12.28 4.70 -9.95
C ILE A 99 12.89 5.53 -11.11
N PRO A 100 12.08 6.08 -12.02
CA PRO A 100 12.57 6.84 -13.17
C PRO A 100 13.11 8.21 -12.74
N ASP A 101 14.10 8.72 -13.49
CA ASP A 101 14.67 10.06 -13.24
C ASP A 101 13.69 11.20 -13.55
N SER A 102 12.61 10.92 -14.28
CA SER A 102 11.52 11.87 -14.52
C SER A 102 10.73 12.19 -13.24
N PHE A 103 10.80 11.35 -12.21
CA PHE A 103 10.12 11.59 -10.94
C PHE A 103 10.94 12.58 -10.08
N PRO A 104 10.43 13.81 -9.81
CA PRO A 104 11.23 14.88 -9.18
C PRO A 104 11.73 14.57 -7.76
N HIS A 105 11.16 13.58 -7.08
CA HIS A 105 11.47 13.26 -5.68
C HIS A 105 12.17 11.91 -5.52
N LYS A 106 12.72 11.34 -6.60
CA LYS A 106 13.46 10.07 -6.59
C LYS A 106 14.49 10.01 -5.47
N ASP A 107 15.41 10.98 -5.38
CA ASP A 107 16.47 10.99 -4.36
C ASP A 107 15.92 11.00 -2.93
N LYS A 108 14.81 11.72 -2.70
CA LYS A 108 14.15 11.78 -1.39
C LYS A 108 13.54 10.43 -1.03
N VAL A 109 12.84 9.78 -1.97
CA VAL A 109 12.25 8.46 -1.79
C VAL A 109 13.33 7.41 -1.54
N GLU A 110 14.39 7.39 -2.36
CA GLU A 110 15.49 6.45 -2.17
C GLU A 110 16.17 6.63 -0.80
N SER A 111 16.46 7.89 -0.41
CA SER A 111 17.05 8.19 0.89
C SER A 111 16.15 7.75 2.03
N TRP A 112 14.84 7.93 1.91
CA TRP A 112 13.87 7.52 2.91
C TRP A 112 13.75 6.01 3.04
N GLU A 113 13.57 5.31 1.91
CA GLU A 113 13.32 3.88 1.91
C GLU A 113 14.56 3.07 2.31
N LYS A 114 15.78 3.59 2.10
CA LYS A 114 17.05 2.97 2.55
C LYS A 114 17.02 2.50 4.01
N ARG A 115 16.31 3.22 4.89
CA ARG A 115 16.19 2.84 6.32
C ARG A 115 15.49 1.49 6.54
N PHE A 116 14.64 1.07 5.61
CA PHE A 116 13.91 -0.21 5.69
C PHE A 116 14.76 -1.41 5.29
N TRP A 117 15.98 -1.19 4.79
CA TRP A 117 16.93 -2.23 4.39
C TRP A 117 18.01 -2.49 5.46
N LEU A 118 18.04 -1.71 6.54
CA LEU A 118 19.13 -1.70 7.53
C LEU A 118 19.17 -2.93 8.46
N TYR A 119 18.06 -3.63 8.66
CA TYR A 119 17.94 -4.70 9.65
C TYR A 119 17.53 -6.03 9.02
N PRO A 120 18.43 -6.70 8.27
CA PRO A 120 18.15 -8.02 7.72
C PRO A 120 18.00 -9.06 8.85
N ILE A 121 16.97 -9.90 8.74
CA ILE A 121 16.80 -11.10 9.57
C ILE A 121 17.48 -12.28 8.89
N THR A 122 17.28 -12.39 7.58
CA THR A 122 17.93 -13.35 6.67
C THR A 122 17.89 -12.74 5.26
N LYS A 123 18.42 -13.45 4.26
CA LYS A 123 18.42 -12.98 2.87
C LYS A 123 17.00 -12.57 2.43
N ASP A 124 16.90 -11.38 1.86
CA ASP A 124 15.68 -10.76 1.33
C ASP A 124 14.55 -10.54 2.37
N ILE A 125 14.84 -10.66 3.67
CA ILE A 125 13.85 -10.53 4.74
C ILE A 125 14.36 -9.52 5.77
N TYR A 126 13.64 -8.41 5.91
CA TYR A 126 14.07 -7.27 6.70
C TYR A 126 13.05 -6.93 7.79
N ARG A 127 13.54 -6.64 8.99
CA ARG A 127 12.71 -6.09 10.07
C ARG A 127 12.55 -4.59 9.85
N ALA A 128 11.38 -4.19 9.38
CA ALA A 128 11.10 -2.81 9.03
C ALA A 128 9.63 -2.49 9.21
N ASN A 129 9.31 -1.24 9.55
CA ASN A 129 7.93 -0.82 9.60
C ASN A 129 7.30 -0.91 8.21
N ILE A 130 6.04 -1.35 8.18
CA ILE A 130 5.20 -1.33 6.99
C ILE A 130 4.01 -0.45 7.33
N ASP A 131 3.62 0.42 6.42
CA ASP A 131 2.39 1.19 6.58
C ASP A 131 1.24 0.52 5.80
N THR A 132 0.75 1.16 4.74
CA THR A 132 -0.32 0.67 3.85
C THR A 132 0.17 0.05 2.54
N THR A 133 1.49 -0.04 2.33
CA THR A 133 2.07 -0.94 1.30
C THR A 133 1.54 -2.37 1.49
N PHE A 134 1.45 -3.16 0.41
CA PHE A 134 0.96 -4.55 0.46
C PHE A 134 1.50 -5.31 1.67
N ALA A 135 0.58 -5.67 2.59
CA ALA A 135 0.92 -6.34 3.83
C ALA A 135 -0.14 -7.38 4.18
N LEU A 136 0.33 -8.57 4.53
CA LEU A 136 -0.45 -9.63 5.16
C LEU A 136 -0.47 -9.43 6.67
N TYR A 137 -1.67 -9.36 7.23
CA TYR A 137 -1.96 -9.18 8.64
C TYR A 137 -2.43 -10.48 9.27
N LYS A 138 -2.20 -10.59 10.59
CA LYS A 138 -2.88 -11.58 11.44
C LYS A 138 -4.38 -11.29 11.48
N PRO A 139 -5.22 -12.24 11.93
CA PRO A 139 -6.58 -11.96 12.35
C PRO A 139 -6.66 -10.70 13.21
N ILE A 140 -7.63 -9.82 12.92
CA ILE A 140 -7.75 -8.47 13.50
C ILE A 140 -7.70 -8.48 15.03
N LYS A 141 -8.29 -9.51 15.66
CA LYS A 141 -8.32 -9.69 17.12
C LYS A 141 -6.95 -9.99 17.75
N LEU A 142 -5.97 -10.38 16.94
CA LEU A 142 -4.61 -10.71 17.35
C LEU A 142 -3.61 -9.59 17.03
N ILE A 143 -4.07 -8.48 16.45
CA ILE A 143 -3.23 -7.33 16.14
C ILE A 143 -3.06 -6.47 17.39
N ASP A 144 -1.82 -6.19 17.76
CA ASP A 144 -1.51 -5.17 18.75
C ASP A 144 -1.41 -3.80 18.05
N PHE A 145 -2.48 -3.00 18.16
CA PHE A 145 -2.57 -1.68 17.55
C PHE A 145 -1.52 -0.68 18.07
N LYS A 146 -0.94 -0.88 19.27
CA LYS A 146 0.18 -0.04 19.75
C LYS A 146 1.44 -0.21 18.88
N PHE A 147 1.57 -1.36 18.23
CA PHE A 147 2.68 -1.70 17.35
C PHE A 147 2.21 -1.96 15.93
N PHE A 148 1.16 -1.26 15.49
CA PHE A 148 0.50 -1.47 14.21
C PHE A 148 1.47 -1.52 13.02
N LEU A 149 2.46 -0.61 12.99
CA LEU A 149 3.43 -0.51 11.90
C LEU A 149 4.51 -1.59 11.92
N LYS A 150 4.72 -2.30 13.04
CA LYS A 150 5.80 -3.28 13.15
C LYS A 150 5.56 -4.45 12.19
N GLY A 151 6.47 -4.60 11.24
CA GLY A 151 6.37 -5.57 10.17
C GLY A 151 7.69 -6.22 9.77
N ILE A 152 7.58 -7.14 8.82
CA ILE A 152 8.71 -7.68 8.06
C ILE A 152 8.47 -7.39 6.59
N ARG A 153 9.44 -6.74 5.95
CA ARG A 153 9.44 -6.51 4.50
C ARG A 153 10.21 -7.62 3.80
N VAL A 154 9.65 -8.11 2.70
CA VAL A 154 10.23 -9.20 1.89
C VAL A 154 10.63 -8.64 0.53
N ALA A 155 11.91 -8.78 0.19
CA ALA A 155 12.51 -8.28 -1.05
C ALA A 155 12.63 -9.38 -2.13
N GLY A 156 13.51 -9.19 -3.11
CA GLY A 156 13.71 -10.12 -4.22
C GLY A 156 12.46 -10.20 -5.11
N CYS A 157 11.92 -11.40 -5.31
CA CYS A 157 10.70 -11.60 -6.11
C CYS A 157 9.42 -11.05 -5.46
N PHE A 158 9.50 -10.55 -4.22
CA PHE A 158 8.40 -9.91 -3.50
C PHE A 158 8.45 -8.39 -3.58
N LEU A 159 9.36 -7.81 -4.37
CA LEU A 159 9.37 -6.37 -4.61
C LEU A 159 8.06 -5.90 -5.24
N ALA A 160 7.67 -4.67 -4.95
CA ALA A 160 6.54 -4.00 -5.59
C ALA A 160 6.91 -2.57 -5.98
N LYS A 161 6.32 -2.09 -7.07
CA LYS A 161 6.38 -0.70 -7.47
C LYS A 161 5.27 0.07 -6.76
N HIS A 162 5.56 1.32 -6.40
CA HIS A 162 4.57 2.27 -5.88
C HIS A 162 4.25 3.26 -7.00
N GLY A 163 3.02 3.27 -7.49
CA GLY A 163 2.60 3.98 -8.70
C GLY A 163 2.92 5.47 -8.66
N GLY A 164 2.71 6.12 -7.52
CA GLY A 164 3.08 7.52 -7.30
C GLY A 164 4.54 7.89 -7.62
N TRP A 165 5.48 6.92 -7.55
CA TRP A 165 6.90 7.18 -7.87
C TRP A 165 7.22 7.12 -9.37
N TYR A 166 6.25 6.78 -10.20
CA TYR A 166 6.42 6.65 -11.66
C TYR A 166 5.64 7.73 -12.42
N VAL A 167 5.08 8.71 -11.69
CA VAL A 167 4.38 9.86 -12.27
C VAL A 167 5.40 10.81 -12.89
N ASP A 168 5.17 11.20 -14.15
CA ASP A 168 5.93 12.25 -14.84
C ASP A 168 5.11 13.55 -14.84
N PRO A 169 5.53 14.59 -14.10
CA PRO A 169 4.81 15.87 -14.06
C PRO A 169 4.66 16.52 -15.45
N ASN A 170 5.55 16.23 -16.39
CA ASN A 170 5.47 16.78 -17.75
C ASN A 170 4.50 16.02 -18.65
N ASN A 171 3.99 14.87 -18.20
CA ASN A 171 3.15 13.97 -18.99
C ASN A 171 2.08 13.28 -18.13
N LEU A 172 1.33 14.07 -17.35
CA LEU A 172 0.26 13.57 -16.51
C LEU A 172 -0.93 13.04 -17.34
N SER A 173 -1.41 11.84 -16.97
CA SER A 173 -2.66 11.26 -17.43
C SER A 173 -3.88 12.02 -16.88
N ASN A 174 -5.05 11.75 -17.44
CA ASN A 174 -6.30 12.35 -16.97
C ASN A 174 -6.66 11.91 -15.54
N GLU A 175 -6.31 10.69 -15.15
CA GLU A 175 -6.54 10.20 -13.79
C GLU A 175 -5.62 10.90 -12.79
N GLU A 176 -4.34 11.05 -13.12
CA GLU A 176 -3.37 11.73 -12.25
C GLU A 176 -3.75 13.21 -12.07
N LYS A 177 -4.13 13.91 -13.14
CA LYS A 177 -4.63 15.30 -13.05
C LYS A 177 -5.85 15.37 -12.13
N TYR A 178 -6.84 14.51 -12.36
CA TYR A 178 -8.04 14.46 -11.54
C TYR A 178 -7.72 14.17 -10.07
N TYR A 179 -6.80 13.25 -9.81
CA TYR A 179 -6.36 12.92 -8.45
C TYR A 179 -5.72 14.13 -7.78
N ILE A 180 -4.75 14.80 -8.42
CA ILE A 180 -4.07 15.98 -7.87
C ILE A 180 -5.07 17.12 -7.57
N GLU A 181 -6.07 17.32 -8.43
CA GLU A 181 -7.10 18.35 -8.24
C GLU A 181 -8.07 18.06 -7.09
N THR A 182 -8.32 16.78 -6.78
CA THR A 182 -9.41 16.36 -5.87
C THR A 182 -8.94 15.70 -4.58
N ALA A 183 -7.67 15.29 -4.51
CA ALA A 183 -7.13 14.61 -3.37
C ALA A 183 -7.05 15.51 -2.14
N THR A 184 -7.17 14.88 -0.98
CA THR A 184 -6.97 15.52 0.32
C THR A 184 -5.53 15.29 0.77
N LYS A 185 -4.94 16.22 1.54
CA LYS A 185 -3.52 16.30 1.97
C LYS A 185 -2.99 15.12 2.83
N SER A 186 -3.29 13.88 2.49
CA SER A 186 -2.97 12.69 3.27
C SER A 186 -1.98 11.74 2.59
N SER A 187 -1.60 12.01 1.33
CA SER A 187 -0.67 11.17 0.57
C SER A 187 0.78 11.65 0.70
N SER A 188 1.65 10.85 1.33
CA SER A 188 3.01 11.28 1.71
C SER A 188 3.94 11.69 0.55
N TRP A 189 3.64 11.29 -0.69
CA TRP A 189 4.47 11.55 -1.87
C TRP A 189 3.71 12.21 -3.02
N GLU A 190 2.55 12.77 -2.71
CA GLU A 190 1.76 13.50 -3.69
C GLU A 190 2.52 14.72 -4.21
N ILE A 191 2.48 14.89 -5.53
CA ILE A 191 3.05 16.03 -6.24
C ILE A 191 1.91 16.93 -6.72
N ASP A 192 2.12 18.24 -6.68
CA ASP A 192 1.22 19.20 -7.29
C ASP A 192 1.47 19.34 -8.82
N GLU A 193 0.69 20.18 -9.49
CA GLU A 193 0.84 20.45 -10.93
C GLU A 193 2.22 20.97 -11.34
N LYS A 194 3.02 21.45 -10.39
CA LYS A 194 4.38 21.97 -10.60
C LYS A 194 5.45 20.94 -10.26
N GLY A 195 5.06 19.73 -9.84
CA GLY A 195 6.00 18.69 -9.42
C GLY A 195 6.60 18.94 -8.03
N GLU A 196 5.99 19.80 -7.21
CA GLU A 196 6.39 20.02 -5.82
C GLU A 196 5.60 19.08 -4.89
N LEU A 197 6.22 18.64 -3.77
CA LEU A 197 5.49 17.84 -2.78
C LEU A 197 4.32 18.65 -2.21
N ALA A 198 3.09 18.16 -2.41
CA ALA A 198 1.88 18.76 -1.87
C ALA A 198 1.84 18.73 -0.32
N ASN A 199 2.67 17.88 0.30
CA ASN A 199 2.80 17.76 1.75
C ASN A 199 4.15 18.30 2.26
N ILE A 200 4.15 19.55 2.71
CA ILE A 200 5.15 20.09 3.65
C ILE A 200 4.60 19.90 5.06
N THR A 201 4.53 18.67 5.54
CA THR A 201 4.30 18.40 6.96
C THR A 201 5.41 17.48 7.43
N GLU A 202 6.28 18.03 8.29
CA GLU A 202 7.15 17.26 9.15
C GLU A 202 6.30 16.24 9.90
N THR A 203 6.21 15.02 9.37
CA THR A 203 5.62 13.91 10.12
C THR A 203 6.63 13.57 11.20
N LYS A 204 6.49 14.24 12.36
CA LYS A 204 7.13 13.81 13.59
C LYS A 204 6.58 12.42 13.93
N TYR A 205 7.44 11.45 13.73
CA TYR A 205 7.32 10.07 14.21
C TYR A 205 7.12 10.00 15.72
#